data_AF-A0A9W5EW61-F1
#
_entry.id   AF-A0A9W5EW61-F1
#
_cell.length_a   1.000
_cell.length_b   1.000
_cell.length_c   1.000
_cell.angle_alpha   90.00
_cell.angle_beta   90.00
_cell.angle_gamma   90.00
#
_symmetry.space_group_name_H-M   'P 1'
#
loop_
_entity.id
_entity.type
_entity.pdbx_description
1 polymer ?
#
loop_
_entity_poly.entity_id
_entity_poly.type
_entity_poly.pdbx_seq_one_letter_code
_entity_poly.pdbx_strand_id
1 'polypeptide(L)' 'MTKEAVFGYVQKKYGTTPDYPWERYPKYAVLRHLKNKKWYGVFLCIPKNKLG' A
#
# COMPACT_ATOMS: atom_id res chain seq x y z
N MET A 1 -0.29 -0.66 14.87
CA MET A 1 -0.39 -1.40 13.59
C MET A 1 0.86 -1.12 12.78
N THR A 2 1.59 -2.15 12.36
CA THR A 2 2.79 -2.03 11.53
C THR A 2 2.45 -2.29 10.05
N LYS A 3 3.27 -1.77 9.13
CA LYS A 3 3.10 -1.96 7.68
C LYS A 3 3.10 -3.44 7.32
N GLU A 4 3.97 -4.23 7.96
CA GLU A 4 4.08 -5.67 7.75
C GLU A 4 2.80 -6.41 8.14
N ALA A 5 2.17 -6.03 9.25
CA ALA A 5 0.93 -6.67 9.72
C ALA A 5 -0.20 -6.47 8.70
N VAL A 6 -0.32 -5.27 8.13
CA VAL A 6 -1.32 -5.04 7.09
C VAL A 6 -0.97 -5.82 5.84
N PHE A 7 0.29 -5.80 5.37
CA PHE A 7 0.70 -6.55 4.20
C PHE A 7 0.42 -8.05 4.31
N GLY A 8 0.71 -8.67 5.46
CA GLY A 8 0.36 -10.07 5.73
C GLY A 8 -1.15 -10.30 5.69
N TYR A 9 -1.94 -9.39 6.25
CA TYR A 9 -3.40 -9.47 6.18
C TYR A 9 -3.92 -9.36 4.74
N VAL A 10 -3.40 -8.41 3.96
CA VAL A 10 -3.87 -8.18 2.60
C VAL A 10 -3.47 -9.33 1.68
N GLN A 11 -2.27 -9.89 1.86
CA GLN A 11 -1.83 -11.06 1.13
C GLN A 11 -2.67 -12.29 1.49
N LYS A 12 -2.95 -12.52 2.78
CA LYS A 12 -3.79 -13.65 3.23
C LYS A 12 -5.25 -13.53 2.79
N LYS A 13 -5.83 -12.34 2.84
CA LYS A 13 -7.26 -12.11 2.57
C LYS A 13 -7.56 -11.87 1.09
N TYR A 14 -6.68 -11.17 0.37
CA TYR A 14 -6.91 -10.74 -1.01
C TYR A 14 -5.89 -11.29 -2.00
N GLY A 15 -4.84 -12.00 -1.55
CA GLY A 15 -3.76 -12.46 -2.41
C GLY A 15 -2.94 -11.32 -3.03
N THR A 16 -3.14 -10.09 -2.56
CA THR A 16 -2.58 -8.90 -3.21
C THR A 16 -1.13 -8.68 -2.82
N THR A 17 -0.31 -8.32 -3.80
CA THR A 17 1.07 -7.85 -3.56
C THR A 17 1.10 -6.32 -3.60
N PRO A 18 1.79 -5.65 -2.66
CA PRO A 18 1.98 -4.21 -2.71
C PRO A 18 2.81 -3.77 -3.93
N ASP A 19 2.37 -2.71 -4.58
CA ASP A 19 2.96 -2.10 -5.77
C ASP A 19 3.64 -0.77 -5.40
N TYR A 20 4.72 -0.40 -6.10
CA TYR A 20 5.54 0.78 -5.78
C TYR A 20 5.69 1.69 -7.01
N PRO A 21 4.63 2.40 -7.44
CA PRO A 21 4.66 3.17 -8.68
C PRO A 21 5.44 4.48 -8.56
N TRP A 22 5.77 4.93 -7.34
CA TRP A 22 6.49 6.17 -7.12
C TRP A 22 7.97 5.89 -6.83
N GLU A 23 8.81 5.98 -7.86
CA GLU A 23 10.27 5.83 -7.73
C GLU A 23 10.87 6.84 -6.74
N ARG A 24 10.33 8.06 -6.72
CA ARG A 24 10.77 9.12 -5.80
C ARG A 24 10.38 8.85 -4.33
N TYR A 25 9.45 7.93 -4.08
CA TYR A 25 8.95 7.61 -2.74
C TYR A 25 8.91 6.10 -2.53
N PRO A 26 10.07 5.43 -2.33
CA PRO A 26 10.15 3.97 -2.19
C PRO A 26 9.42 3.44 -0.93
N LYS A 27 9.11 4.33 0.02
CA LYS A 27 8.32 3.98 1.21
C LYS A 27 6.83 3.84 0.92
N TYR A 28 6.36 4.43 -0.18
CA TYR A 28 4.95 4.48 -0.51
C TYR A 28 4.57 3.24 -1.29
N ALA A 29 3.49 2.59 -0.87
CA ALA A 29 3.02 1.36 -1.50
C ALA A 29 1.54 1.47 -1.83
N VAL A 30 1.11 0.89 -2.93
CA VAL A 30 -0.30 0.77 -3.30
C VAL A 30 -0.72 -0.67 -3.22
N LEU A 31 -1.94 -0.90 -2.76
CA LEU A 31 -2.58 -2.19 -2.80
C LEU A 31 -3.46 -2.25 -4.04
N ARG A 32 -3.17 -3.21 -4.90
CA ARG A 32 -3.83 -3.38 -6.20
C ARG A 32 -4.35 -4.80 -6.36
N HIS A 33 -5.63 -4.94 -6.67
CA HIS A 33 -6.18 -6.26 -6.93
C HIS A 33 -5.50 -6.90 -8.15
N LEU A 34 -5.01 -8.13 -8.02
CA LEU A 34 -4.36 -8.85 -9.12
C LEU A 34 -5.29 -9.07 -10.32
N LYS A 35 -6.59 -9.33 -10.07
CA LYS A 35 -7.58 -9.63 -11.13
C LYS A 35 -7.92 -8.43 -12.02
N ASN A 36 -8.16 -7.26 -11.45
CA ASN A 36 -8.68 -6.10 -12.19
C ASN A 36 -7.73 -4.89 -12.21
N LYS A 37 -6.54 -5.02 -11.60
CA LYS A 37 -5.53 -3.97 -11.48
C LYS A 37 -6.05 -2.66 -10.86
N LYS A 38 -7.21 -2.66 -10.19
CA LYS A 38 -7.74 -1.48 -9.50
C LYS A 38 -7.05 -1.29 -8.16
N TRP A 39 -6.74 -0.05 -7.85
CA TRP A 39 -6.23 0.36 -6.55
C TRP A 39 -7.38 0.40 -5.55
N TYR A 40 -7.13 -0.11 -4.35
CA TYR A 40 -8.12 -0.09 -3.26
C TYR A 40 -7.53 0.33 -1.91
N GLY A 41 -6.22 0.54 -1.84
CA GLY A 41 -5.56 1.05 -0.65
C GLY A 41 -4.19 1.63 -0.98
N VAL A 42 -3.72 2.57 -0.18
CA VAL A 42 -2.41 3.18 -0.32
C VAL A 42 -1.76 3.35 1.05
N PHE A 43 -0.47 3.09 1.11
CA PHE A 43 0.42 3.36 2.23
C PHE A 43 1.26 4.56 1.86
N LEU A 44 1.03 5.67 2.54
CA LEU A 44 1.78 6.91 2.37
C LEU A 44 2.52 7.21 3.67
N CYS A 45 3.82 7.48 3.56
CA CYS A 45 4.62 7.93 4.69
C CYS A 45 4.70 9.46 4.64
N ILE A 46 3.59 10.12 4.96
CA ILE A 46 3.46 11.58 4.92
C ILE A 46 3.70 12.18 6.31
N PRO A 47 4.44 13.30 6.42
CA PRO A 47 4.62 13.99 7.68
C PRO A 47 3.30 14.62 8.13
N LYS A 48 3.08 14.66 9.46
CA LYS A 48 1.80 15.10 10.06
C LYS A 48 1.40 16.52 9.64
N ASN A 49 2.35 17.39 9.37
CA ASN A 49 2.11 18.76 8.89
C ASN A 49 1.55 18.84 7.45
N LYS A 50 1.58 17.73 6.70
CA LYS A 50 0.95 17.60 5.37
C LYS A 50 -0.42 16.94 5.43
N LEU A 51 -0.79 16.39 6.59
CA LEU A 51 -2.16 15.97 6.90
C LEU A 51 -2.87 17.23 7.42
N GLY A 52 -3.72 17.79 6.57
CA GLY A 52 -4.47 19.02 6.85
C GLY A 52 -5.35 18.92 8.09
#